data_AF-A0A2R6NXQ8-F1
#
_entry.id   AF-A0A2R6NXQ8-F1
#
_cell.length_a   1.000
_cell.length_b   1.000
_cell.length_c   1.000
_cell.angle_alpha   90.00
_cell.angle_beta   90.00
_cell.angle_gamma   90.00
#
_symmetry.space_group_name_H-M   'P 1'
#
loop_
_entity.id
_entity.type
_entity.pdbx_description
1 polymer ?
#
loop_
_entity_poly.entity_id
_entity_poly.type
_entity_poly.pdbx_seq_one_letter_code
_entity_poly.pdbx_strand_id
1 'polypeptide(L)'
;MSNQALSPAEDAENKPFRPIPIPAGLITVEETKTIRWVFLPICLAVSVYYDVLPTGLVFALGTIAYNEMKLDSHWFSKNILNALLYGAFDAGAIAIASHGLGK
;
A
#
# COMPACT_ATOMS: atom_id res chain seq x y z
N MET A 1 -1.52 1.13 10.40
CA MET A 1 -1.15 2.53 10.07
C MET A 1 0.07 2.55 9.16
N SER A 2 0.07 3.37 8.11
CA SER A 2 1.25 3.59 7.25
C SER A 2 2.41 4.15 8.07
N ASN A 3 3.65 3.77 7.74
CA ASN A 3 4.88 4.23 8.41
C ASN A 3 4.95 5.76 8.56
N GLN A 4 4.37 6.51 7.61
CA GLN A 4 4.34 7.97 7.62
C GLN A 4 3.43 8.58 8.70
N ALA A 5 2.48 7.81 9.23
CA ALA A 5 1.55 8.26 10.26
C ALA A 5 1.98 7.86 11.69
N LEU A 6 3.04 7.04 11.82
CA LEU A 6 3.45 6.43 13.09
C LEU A 6 4.47 7.28 13.87
N SER A 7 5.40 7.95 13.18
CA SER A 7 6.40 8.80 13.84
C SER A 7 6.73 10.06 13.02
N PRO A 8 5.84 11.07 13.07
CA PRO A 8 6.07 12.38 12.44
C PRO A 8 7.42 13.02 12.74
N ALA A 9 7.88 12.93 13.99
CA ALA A 9 9.11 13.57 14.45
C ALA A 9 10.37 12.85 13.93
N GLU A 10 10.38 11.51 13.93
CA GLU A 10 11.47 10.73 13.32
C GLU A 10 11.49 10.91 11.80
N ASP A 11 10.32 10.91 11.17
CA ASP A 11 10.18 11.20 9.75
C ASP A 11 10.67 12.63 9.42
N ALA A 12 10.53 13.58 10.35
CA ALA A 12 10.99 14.97 10.24
C ALA A 12 12.49 15.09 10.03
N GLU A 13 13.21 14.38 10.88
CA GLU A 13 14.66 14.40 10.86
C GLU A 13 15.20 13.58 9.70
N ASN A 14 14.62 12.39 9.46
CA ASN A 14 15.14 11.44 8.48
C ASN A 14 14.74 11.76 7.04
N LYS A 15 13.53 12.28 6.80
CA LYS A 15 12.95 12.48 5.45
C LYS A 15 12.11 13.77 5.39
N PRO A 16 12.76 14.95 5.48
CA PRO A 16 12.09 16.26 5.56
C PRO A 16 11.23 16.63 4.35
N PHE A 17 11.39 15.92 3.23
CA PHE A 17 10.61 16.12 2.01
C PHE A 17 9.26 15.38 2.00
N ARG A 18 8.93 14.56 3.01
CA ARG A 18 7.66 13.81 3.03
C ARG A 18 6.45 14.72 3.33
N PRO A 19 5.26 14.45 2.75
CA PRO A 19 4.11 15.36 2.87
C PRO A 19 3.43 15.39 4.25
N ILE A 20 3.67 14.41 5.12
CA ILE A 20 2.95 14.18 6.39
C ILE A 20 3.99 14.03 7.52
N PRO A 21 3.80 14.67 8.68
CA PRO A 21 3.62 16.10 8.92
C PRO A 21 4.96 16.73 9.39
N ILE A 22 5.60 17.47 8.50
CA ILE A 22 6.82 18.30 8.68
C ILE A 22 6.57 19.50 7.73
N PRO A 23 7.16 20.70 7.92
CA PRO A 23 6.57 22.05 7.87
C PRO A 23 5.86 22.52 6.57
N ALA A 24 5.77 21.70 5.53
CA ALA A 24 5.05 22.01 4.28
C ALA A 24 3.52 22.03 4.43
N GLY A 25 2.95 21.34 5.43
CA GLY A 25 1.51 21.42 5.77
C GLY A 25 0.54 21.01 4.66
N LEU A 26 1.02 20.22 3.69
CA LEU A 26 0.24 19.92 2.47
C LEU A 26 -0.91 18.94 2.73
N ILE A 27 -0.72 17.98 3.63
CA ILE A 27 -1.71 16.95 3.97
C ILE A 27 -1.58 16.58 5.46
N THR A 28 -2.70 16.51 6.16
CA THR A 28 -2.80 16.12 7.57
C THR A 28 -2.79 14.59 7.73
N VAL A 29 -2.54 14.12 8.97
CA VAL A 29 -2.61 12.69 9.31
C VAL A 29 -4.01 12.12 9.08
N GLU A 30 -5.07 12.89 9.36
CA GLU A 30 -6.45 12.46 9.14
C GLU A 30 -6.80 12.38 7.64
N GLU A 31 -6.37 13.36 6.84
CA GLU A 31 -6.54 13.28 5.37
C GLU A 31 -5.81 12.08 4.79
N THR A 32 -4.61 11.75 5.29
CA THR A 32 -3.87 10.55 4.87
C THR A 32 -4.65 9.26 5.18
N LYS A 33 -5.28 9.16 6.36
CA LYS A 33 -6.12 8.01 6.71
C LYS A 33 -7.33 7.91 5.79
N THR A 34 -7.99 9.03 5.53
CA THR A 34 -9.13 9.10 4.61
C THR A 34 -8.72 8.64 3.20
N ILE A 35 -7.64 9.19 2.66
CA ILE A 35 -7.10 8.79 1.35
C ILE A 35 -6.83 7.29 1.31
N ARG A 36 -6.15 6.73 2.33
CA ARG A 36 -5.87 5.27 2.40
C ARG A 36 -7.14 4.43 2.29
N TRP A 37 -8.17 4.76 3.06
CA TRP A 37 -9.42 4.00 3.08
C TRP A 37 -10.28 4.22 1.84
N VAL A 38 -10.16 5.36 1.16
CA VAL A 38 -10.82 5.63 -0.13
C VAL A 38 -10.11 4.92 -1.29
N PHE A 39 -8.78 4.84 -1.26
CA PHE A 39 -8.02 4.14 -2.30
C PHE A 39 -8.25 2.63 -2.30
N LEU A 40 -8.47 2.01 -1.13
CA LEU A 40 -8.72 0.58 -1.02
C LEU A 40 -9.89 0.09 -1.91
N PRO A 41 -11.12 0.63 -1.80
CA PRO A 41 -12.23 0.22 -2.66
C PRO A 41 -12.00 0.59 -4.13
N ILE A 42 -11.30 1.69 -4.44
CA ILE A 42 -10.94 2.06 -5.82
C ILE A 42 -10.04 0.99 -6.44
N CYS A 43 -8.97 0.58 -5.73
CA CYS A 43 -8.05 -0.46 -6.21
C CYS A 43 -8.77 -1.80 -6.41
N LEU A 44 -9.70 -2.17 -5.51
CA LEU A 44 -10.51 -3.37 -5.67
C LEU A 44 -11.45 -3.28 -6.86
N ALA A 45 -12.12 -2.14 -7.07
CA ALA A 45 -12.98 -1.92 -8.23
C ALA A 45 -12.20 -2.02 -9.56
N VAL A 46 -10.99 -1.43 -9.62
CA VAL A 46 -10.10 -1.56 -10.77
C VAL A 46 -9.66 -3.03 -10.96
N SER A 47 -9.39 -3.75 -9.88
CA SER A 47 -9.02 -5.17 -9.95
C SER A 47 -10.17 -6.04 -10.50
N VAL A 48 -11.43 -5.71 -10.19
CA VAL A 48 -12.61 -6.35 -10.79
C VAL A 48 -12.70 -6.03 -12.29
N TYR A 49 -12.49 -4.77 -12.67
CA TYR A 49 -12.58 -4.35 -14.08
C TYR A 49 -11.58 -5.07 -14.98
N TYR A 50 -10.38 -5.36 -14.47
CA TYR A 50 -9.33 -6.08 -15.19
C TYR A 50 -9.31 -7.59 -14.93
N ASP A 51 -10.30 -8.15 -14.22
CA ASP A 51 -10.39 -9.57 -13.86
C ASP A 51 -9.16 -10.12 -13.10
N VAL A 52 -8.52 -9.27 -12.30
CA VAL A 52 -7.36 -9.60 -11.45
C VAL A 52 -7.67 -9.54 -9.96
N LEU A 53 -8.95 -9.64 -9.60
CA LEU A 53 -9.46 -9.54 -8.23
C LEU A 53 -8.68 -10.40 -7.21
N PRO A 54 -8.27 -11.65 -7.49
CA PRO A 54 -7.50 -12.45 -6.52
C PRO A 54 -6.18 -11.77 -6.10
N THR A 55 -5.44 -11.20 -7.05
CA THR A 55 -4.18 -10.48 -6.75
C THR A 55 -4.44 -9.20 -5.98
N GLY A 56 -5.51 -8.47 -6.33
CA GLY A 56 -5.97 -7.28 -5.61
C GLY A 56 -6.37 -7.57 -4.16
N LEU A 57 -7.06 -8.70 -3.90
CA LEU A 57 -7.43 -9.12 -2.54
C LEU A 57 -6.21 -9.54 -1.72
N VAL A 58 -5.27 -10.30 -2.29
CA VAL A 58 -4.01 -10.65 -1.61
C VAL A 58 -3.24 -9.39 -1.23
N PHE A 59 -3.17 -8.41 -2.14
CA PHE A 59 -2.46 -7.16 -1.89
C PHE A 59 -3.15 -6.31 -0.81
N ALA A 60 -4.48 -6.21 -0.85
CA ALA A 60 -5.29 -5.52 0.16
C ALA A 60 -5.12 -6.14 1.55
N LEU A 61 -5.31 -7.46 1.66
CA LEU A 61 -5.19 -8.19 2.92
C LEU A 61 -3.75 -8.15 3.45
N GLY A 62 -2.76 -8.33 2.59
CA GLY A 62 -1.35 -8.22 2.98
C GLY A 62 -0.98 -6.81 3.45
N THR A 63 -1.55 -5.76 2.85
CA THR A 63 -1.35 -4.38 3.29
C THR A 63 -1.99 -4.13 4.65
N ILE A 64 -3.17 -4.71 4.92
CA ILE A 64 -3.83 -4.67 6.24
C ILE A 64 -2.99 -5.42 7.26
N ALA A 65 -2.54 -6.63 6.93
CA ALA A 65 -1.68 -7.44 7.79
C ALA A 65 -0.37 -6.70 8.13
N TYR A 66 0.26 -6.10 7.13
CA TYR A 66 1.49 -5.34 7.29
C TYR A 66 1.32 -4.16 8.26
N ASN A 67 0.30 -3.33 8.05
CA ASN A 67 0.18 -2.03 8.74
C ASN A 67 -0.73 -2.06 9.97
N GLU A 68 -1.85 -2.77 9.93
CA GLU A 68 -2.87 -2.79 11.00
C GLU A 68 -2.60 -3.92 12.00
N MET A 69 -2.07 -5.06 11.56
CA MET A 69 -1.66 -6.16 12.46
C MET A 69 -0.19 -6.06 12.92
N LYS A 70 0.52 -4.99 12.53
CA LYS A 70 1.93 -4.73 12.89
C LYS A 70 2.88 -5.86 12.51
N LEU A 71 2.59 -6.63 11.47
CA LEU A 71 3.50 -7.68 10.99
C LEU A 71 4.77 -7.10 10.33
N ASP A 72 4.83 -5.80 10.15
CA ASP A 72 6.04 -5.08 9.77
C ASP A 72 7.04 -4.87 10.93
N SER A 73 6.60 -5.04 12.18
CA SER A 73 7.41 -4.79 13.37
C SER A 73 8.56 -5.78 13.56
N HIS A 74 8.44 -7.00 13.03
CA HIS A 74 9.50 -8.00 13.08
C HIS A 74 10.12 -8.20 11.70
N TRP A 75 11.45 -8.27 11.63
CA TRP A 75 12.19 -8.35 10.36
C TRP A 75 11.74 -9.52 9.49
N PHE A 76 11.48 -10.68 10.08
CA PHE A 76 11.08 -11.90 9.36
C PHE A 76 9.70 -11.77 8.70
N SER A 77 8.67 -11.39 9.46
CA SER A 77 7.31 -11.21 8.95
C SER A 77 7.23 -10.08 7.94
N LYS A 78 8.00 -9.00 8.15
CA LYS A 78 8.14 -7.90 7.20
C LYS A 78 8.68 -8.38 5.84
N ASN A 79 9.75 -9.16 5.84
CA ASN A 79 10.35 -9.65 4.60
C ASN A 79 9.44 -10.64 3.87
N ILE A 80 8.77 -11.55 4.60
CA ILE A 80 7.79 -12.47 3.99
C ILE A 80 6.63 -11.70 3.36
N LEU A 81 6.04 -10.75 4.09
CA LEU A 81 4.93 -9.95 3.56
C LEU A 81 5.37 -9.14 2.35
N ASN A 82 6.56 -8.53 2.38
CA ASN A 82 7.07 -7.80 1.23
C ASN A 82 7.22 -8.72 0.01
N ALA A 83 7.81 -9.90 0.17
CA ALA A 83 7.97 -10.85 -0.94
C ALA A 83 6.61 -11.27 -1.53
N LEU A 84 5.63 -11.57 -0.68
CA LEU A 84 4.26 -11.92 -1.11
C LEU A 84 3.57 -10.76 -1.84
N LEU A 85 3.69 -9.54 -1.32
CA LEU A 85 3.07 -8.36 -1.91
C LEU A 85 3.71 -7.99 -3.26
N TYR A 86 5.04 -8.04 -3.38
CA TYR A 86 5.72 -7.83 -4.66
C TYR A 86 5.32 -8.90 -5.68
N GLY A 87 5.32 -10.18 -5.29
CA GLY A 87 4.88 -11.26 -6.17
C GLY A 87 3.43 -11.12 -6.64
N ALA A 88 2.52 -10.74 -5.74
CA ALA A 88 1.12 -10.51 -6.09
C ALA A 88 0.96 -9.32 -7.04
N PHE A 89 1.71 -8.24 -6.83
CA PHE A 89 1.71 -7.06 -7.69
C PHE A 89 2.19 -7.39 -9.10
N ASP A 90 3.34 -8.07 -9.22
CA ASP A 90 3.91 -8.45 -10.52
C ASP A 90 3.00 -9.44 -11.26
N ALA A 91 2.44 -10.42 -10.56
CA ALA A 91 1.48 -11.36 -11.15
C ALA A 91 0.23 -10.65 -11.71
N GLY A 92 -0.32 -9.69 -10.95
CA GLY A 92 -1.45 -8.88 -11.40
C GLY A 92 -1.08 -8.01 -12.61
N ALA A 93 0.08 -7.36 -12.59
CA ALA A 93 0.56 -6.53 -13.70
C ALA A 93 0.76 -7.37 -14.99
N ILE A 94 1.36 -8.55 -14.88
CA ILE A 94 1.55 -9.47 -16.00
C ILE A 94 0.20 -9.94 -16.56
N ALA A 95 -0.78 -10.26 -15.71
CA ALA A 95 -2.11 -10.66 -16.16
C ALA A 95 -2.84 -9.55 -16.93
N ILE A 96 -2.73 -8.30 -16.48
CA ILE A 96 -3.30 -7.15 -17.19
C ILE A 96 -2.58 -6.94 -18.54
N ALA A 97 -1.25 -6.98 -18.53
CA ALA A 97 -0.45 -6.77 -19.73
C ALA A 97 -0.69 -7.87 -20.78
N SER A 98 -0.79 -9.13 -20.37
CA SER A 98 -1.08 -10.25 -21.27
C SER A 98 -2.48 -10.17 -21.88
N HIS A 99 -3.48 -9.71 -21.10
CA HIS A 99 -4.81 -9.42 -21.61
C HIS A 99 -4.82 -8.24 -22.61
N GLY A 100 -3.86 -7.32 -22.51
CA GLY A 100 -3.67 -6.21 -23.46
C GLY A 100 -2.96 -6.62 -24.76
N LEU A 101 -2.07 -7.62 -24.71
CA LEU A 101 -1.29 -8.11 -25.86
C LEU A 101 -2.06 -9.10 -26.76
N GLY A 102 -3.24 -9.56 -26.33
CA GLY A 102 -4.14 -10.43 -27.09
C GLY A 102 -5.18 -9.70 -27.95
N LYS A 103 -5.10 -8.38 -28.05
CA LYS A 103 -5.89 -7.53 -28.97
C LYS A 103 -4.99 -7.01 -30.09
#